data_AF-A0A4U0GFW3-F1
#
_entry.id   AF-A0A4U0GFW3-F1
#
_cell.length_a   1.000
_cell.length_b   1.000
_cell.length_c   1.000
_cell.angle_alpha   90.00
_cell.angle_beta   90.00
_cell.angle_gamma   90.00
#
_symmetry.space_group_name_H-M   'P 1'
#
loop_
_entity.id
_entity.type
_entity.pdbx_description
1 polymer ?
#
loop_
_entity_poly.entity_id
_entity_poly.type
_entity_poly.pdbx_seq_one_letter_code
_entity_poly.pdbx_strand_id
1 'polypeptide(L)'
;MPSCHPVTLKHAAATVFGFVLSLGALSATAAPPDQTPSPTPVPFDVPVSRARVIDPIAQLRAECVAEARQAAPVKSTRDTACRRYEQAVAGGQDASINVVPPAERRATPRAAAPASRPAAPAPLVPPVAVVDCRHLTYGSIRYRHCRADEKERLLRSCRDATDRAEQLHGDERIHAKAIAQAKCVVAERYQIVD
;
A
#
# COMPACT_ATOMS: atom_id res chain seq x y z
N MET A 1 -51.00 22.20 -4.74
CA MET A 1 -51.23 20.78 -5.05
C MET A 1 -50.42 20.43 -6.28
N PRO A 2 -49.26 19.75 -6.16
CA PRO A 2 -48.47 19.37 -7.33
C PRO A 2 -48.98 18.07 -7.94
N SER A 3 -49.28 18.11 -9.23
CA SER A 3 -49.76 17.00 -10.04
C SER A 3 -48.60 16.10 -10.46
N CYS A 4 -48.65 14.83 -10.06
CA CYS A 4 -47.73 13.78 -10.53
C CYS A 4 -48.15 13.31 -11.93
N HIS A 5 -47.25 13.41 -12.91
CA HIS A 5 -47.37 12.70 -14.19
C HIS A 5 -46.46 11.47 -14.20
N PRO A 6 -46.94 10.29 -14.62
CA PRO A 6 -46.11 9.11 -14.82
C PRO A 6 -45.40 9.18 -16.18
N VAL A 7 -44.07 9.09 -16.18
CA VAL A 7 -43.30 8.88 -17.42
C VAL A 7 -43.03 7.38 -17.58
N THR A 8 -43.50 6.87 -18.72
CA THR A 8 -43.47 5.49 -19.18
C THR A 8 -42.06 5.03 -19.54
N LEU A 9 -41.62 3.94 -18.89
CA LEU A 9 -40.35 3.27 -19.17
C LEU A 9 -40.50 2.36 -20.42
N LYS A 10 -40.09 2.85 -21.58
CA LYS A 10 -39.99 2.02 -22.80
C LYS A 10 -38.83 1.04 -22.66
N HIS A 11 -39.16 -0.25 -22.63
CA HIS A 11 -38.20 -1.34 -22.75
C HIS A 11 -37.69 -1.37 -24.20
N ALA A 12 -36.37 -1.25 -24.38
CA ALA A 12 -35.73 -1.47 -25.67
C ALA A 12 -34.89 -2.75 -25.60
N ALA A 13 -35.08 -3.55 -26.64
CA ALA A 13 -34.77 -4.94 -26.72
C ALA A 13 -33.28 -5.27 -26.83
N ALA A 14 -33.01 -6.50 -26.37
CA ALA A 14 -31.87 -7.36 -26.64
C ALA A 14 -31.18 -7.13 -27.99
N THR A 15 -29.86 -7.09 -27.96
CA THR A 15 -29.01 -7.53 -29.06
C THR A 15 -28.00 -8.53 -28.54
N VAL A 16 -28.22 -9.78 -28.94
CA VAL A 16 -27.29 -10.90 -28.84
C VAL A 16 -26.28 -10.72 -29.97
N PHE A 17 -25.00 -10.60 -29.65
CA PHE A 17 -23.94 -10.84 -30.62
C PHE A 17 -22.92 -11.80 -29.99
N GLY A 18 -22.94 -13.02 -30.53
CA GLY A 18 -21.90 -14.00 -30.26
C GLY A 18 -20.61 -13.61 -30.97
N PHE A 19 -19.48 -13.93 -30.34
CA PHE A 19 -18.25 -14.10 -31.09
C PHE A 19 -17.34 -15.14 -30.43
N VAL A 20 -17.41 -16.33 -31.02
CA VAL A 20 -16.34 -17.28 -31.37
C VAL A 20 -15.14 -17.39 -30.42
N LEU A 21 -15.09 -18.54 -29.76
CA LEU A 21 -13.89 -19.15 -29.17
C LEU A 21 -12.76 -19.24 -30.19
N SER A 22 -11.56 -18.79 -29.81
CA SER A 22 -10.32 -19.27 -30.40
C SER A 22 -9.50 -19.97 -29.31
N LEU A 23 -9.52 -21.31 -29.38
CA LEU A 23 -8.56 -22.17 -28.68
C LEU A 23 -7.18 -21.96 -29.35
N GLY A 24 -6.26 -21.31 -28.64
CA GLY A 24 -4.83 -21.30 -28.96
C GLY A 24 -4.12 -22.31 -28.07
N ALA A 25 -3.58 -23.34 -28.70
CA ALA A 25 -3.01 -24.53 -28.08
C ALA A 25 -1.73 -24.29 -27.27
N LEU A 26 -1.53 -25.22 -26.32
CA LEU A 26 -0.36 -25.44 -25.51
C LEU A 26 0.92 -25.60 -26.35
N SER A 27 2.01 -24.97 -25.90
CA SER A 27 3.35 -25.49 -26.09
C SER A 27 4.04 -25.51 -24.72
N ALA A 28 4.11 -26.71 -24.15
CA ALA A 28 5.00 -27.06 -23.07
C ALA A 28 6.37 -27.40 -23.66
N THR A 29 7.42 -26.77 -23.16
CA THR A 29 8.80 -27.25 -23.38
C THR A 29 9.55 -27.22 -22.06
N ALA A 30 10.09 -28.39 -21.76
CA ALA A 30 10.72 -28.78 -20.53
C ALA A 30 12.04 -28.05 -20.25
N ALA A 31 12.30 -27.85 -18.96
CA ALA A 31 13.65 -27.76 -18.38
C ALA A 31 13.91 -29.08 -17.60
N PRO A 32 15.11 -29.33 -17.05
CA PRO A 32 16.50 -29.15 -17.51
C PRO A 32 17.25 -30.51 -17.48
N PRO A 33 18.59 -30.55 -17.67
CA PRO A 33 19.35 -31.26 -16.63
C PRO A 33 20.68 -30.60 -16.22
N ASP A 34 20.99 -30.82 -14.93
CA ASP A 34 22.29 -30.97 -14.27
C ASP A 34 23.56 -30.41 -14.92
N GLN A 35 24.16 -29.43 -14.23
CA GLN A 35 25.61 -29.30 -14.18
C GLN A 35 26.06 -29.17 -12.72
N THR A 36 26.51 -30.29 -12.19
CA THR A 36 27.21 -30.43 -10.91
C THR A 36 28.61 -29.80 -11.04
N PRO A 37 29.08 -29.00 -10.06
CA PRO A 37 30.34 -28.27 -10.14
C PRO A 37 31.56 -29.15 -9.80
N SER A 38 32.66 -28.94 -10.52
CA SER A 38 33.97 -29.51 -10.20
C SER A 38 34.82 -28.48 -9.42
N PRO A 39 35.44 -28.84 -8.28
CA PRO A 39 36.28 -27.94 -7.50
C PRO A 39 37.74 -28.06 -7.92
N THR A 40 38.43 -26.93 -8.11
CA THR A 40 39.91 -26.88 -8.12
C THR A 40 40.38 -25.54 -7.52
N PRO A 41 41.61 -25.48 -6.96
CA PRO A 41 41.85 -24.76 -5.71
C PRO A 41 42.79 -23.55 -5.84
N VAL A 42 42.63 -22.61 -4.87
CA VAL A 42 43.59 -21.62 -4.28
C VAL A 42 44.30 -20.61 -5.21
N PRO A 43 44.42 -19.32 -4.84
CA PRO A 43 45.26 -18.89 -3.72
C PRO A 43 44.60 -17.93 -2.72
N PHE A 44 45.22 -17.86 -1.55
CA PHE A 44 44.93 -16.93 -0.47
C PHE A 44 45.06 -15.49 -0.94
N ASP A 45 43.92 -14.82 -1.12
CA ASP A 45 43.83 -13.38 -1.03
C ASP A 45 42.96 -13.03 0.18
N VAL A 46 43.59 -12.36 1.13
CA VAL A 46 43.03 -11.89 2.39
C VAL A 46 41.75 -11.11 2.09
N PRO A 47 40.57 -11.52 2.61
CA PRO A 47 39.40 -10.66 2.50
C PRO A 47 39.64 -9.49 3.45
N VAL A 48 40.04 -8.35 2.86
CA VAL A 48 39.72 -7.03 3.39
C VAL A 48 38.26 -7.13 3.84
N SER A 49 38.04 -7.02 5.15
CA SER A 49 36.71 -7.13 5.75
C SER A 49 35.84 -6.06 5.14
N ARG A 50 35.15 -6.39 4.04
CA ARG A 50 34.04 -5.62 3.50
C ARG A 50 33.05 -5.58 4.64
N ALA A 51 32.95 -4.43 5.29
CA ALA A 51 31.85 -4.13 6.19
C ALA A 51 30.60 -4.59 5.47
N ARG A 52 29.99 -5.68 5.95
CA ARG A 52 28.72 -6.15 5.39
C ARG A 52 27.81 -4.95 5.52
N VAL A 53 27.40 -4.38 4.39
CA VAL A 53 26.34 -3.40 4.36
C VAL A 53 25.11 -4.19 4.79
N ILE A 54 24.86 -4.19 6.10
CA ILE A 54 23.68 -4.82 6.67
C ILE A 54 22.53 -4.00 6.12
N ASP A 55 21.72 -4.62 5.25
CA ASP A 55 20.50 -4.00 4.76
C ASP A 55 19.62 -3.70 5.98
N PRO A 56 19.44 -2.43 6.35
CA PRO A 56 18.75 -2.06 7.58
C PRO A 56 17.28 -2.53 7.57
N ILE A 57 16.69 -2.71 6.38
CA ILE A 57 15.31 -3.21 6.23
C ILE A 57 15.27 -4.71 6.48
N ALA A 58 16.27 -5.47 6.02
CA ALA A 58 16.35 -6.90 6.28
C ALA A 58 16.52 -7.22 7.77
N GLN A 59 17.27 -6.38 8.49
CA GLN A 59 17.43 -6.51 9.94
C GLN A 59 16.12 -6.24 10.69
N LEU A 60 15.42 -5.14 10.37
CA LEU A 60 14.12 -4.81 10.99
C LEU A 60 13.06 -5.90 10.74
N ARG A 61 13.10 -6.54 9.57
CA ARG A 61 12.23 -7.69 9.26
C ARG A 61 12.50 -8.87 10.19
N ALA A 62 13.77 -9.21 10.40
CA ALA A 62 14.16 -10.33 11.25
C ALA A 62 13.73 -10.11 12.71
N GLU A 63 13.90 -8.88 13.21
CA GLU A 63 13.46 -8.47 14.56
C GLU A 63 11.94 -8.57 14.71
N CYS A 64 11.16 -8.11 13.73
CA CYS A 64 9.70 -8.26 13.74
C CYS A 64 9.27 -9.73 13.79
N VAL A 65 9.87 -10.60 12.97
CA VAL A 65 9.52 -12.02 12.95
C VAL A 65 9.88 -12.70 14.28
N ALA A 66 10.99 -12.32 14.90
CA ALA A 66 11.38 -12.82 16.21
C ALA A 66 10.39 -12.38 17.30
N GLU A 67 9.95 -11.13 17.30
CA GLU A 67 8.94 -10.61 18.23
C GLU A 67 7.58 -11.31 18.05
N ALA A 68 7.14 -11.50 16.80
CA ALA A 68 5.90 -12.20 16.48
C ALA A 68 5.90 -13.66 16.94
N ARG A 69 7.06 -14.33 16.90
CA ARG A 69 7.22 -15.73 17.35
C ARG A 69 7.23 -15.87 18.88
N GLN A 70 7.59 -14.81 19.61
CA GLN A 70 7.73 -14.88 21.07
C GLN A 70 6.40 -14.73 21.83
N ALA A 71 5.27 -14.52 21.16
CA ALA A 71 3.91 -14.52 21.72
C ALA A 71 3.75 -13.73 23.04
N ALA A 72 4.61 -12.75 23.30
CA ALA A 72 4.54 -11.94 24.50
C ALA A 72 3.46 -10.86 24.30
N PRO A 73 2.52 -10.68 25.25
CA PRO A 73 1.53 -9.61 25.15
C PRO A 73 2.26 -8.26 25.30
N VAL A 74 2.60 -7.65 24.17
CA VAL A 74 3.27 -6.34 24.14
C VAL A 74 2.25 -5.28 24.58
N LYS A 75 2.29 -4.91 25.87
CA LYS A 75 1.37 -3.93 26.51
C LYS A 75 1.56 -2.48 26.01
N SER A 76 2.29 -2.26 24.92
CA SER A 76 2.61 -0.95 24.38
C SER A 76 2.57 -0.99 22.85
N THR A 77 1.42 -0.61 22.28
CA THR A 77 1.13 -0.62 20.83
C THR A 77 1.89 0.42 20.02
N ARG A 78 2.83 1.16 20.64
CA ARG A 78 3.50 2.29 20.00
C ARG A 78 4.89 2.01 19.43
N ASP A 79 5.61 0.97 19.89
CA ASP A 79 7.02 0.72 19.53
C ASP A 79 7.38 -0.75 19.28
N THR A 80 6.53 -1.52 18.59
CA THR A 80 6.89 -2.89 18.17
C THR A 80 7.89 -2.87 17.01
N ALA A 81 8.79 -3.85 16.93
CA ALA A 81 9.74 -3.97 15.82
C ALA A 81 9.01 -4.11 14.47
N CYS A 82 7.85 -4.75 14.47
CA CYS A 82 6.98 -4.83 13.29
C CYS A 82 6.47 -3.48 12.81
N ARG A 83 6.07 -2.59 13.72
CA ARG A 83 5.65 -1.23 13.36
C ARG A 83 6.80 -0.40 12.78
N ARG A 84 8.02 -0.56 13.31
CA ARG A 84 9.22 0.08 12.77
C ARG A 84 9.57 -0.44 11.37
N TYR A 85 9.42 -1.74 11.15
CA TYR A 85 9.57 -2.34 9.82
C TYR A 85 8.53 -1.81 8.83
N GLU A 86 7.24 -1.76 9.22
CA GLU A 86 6.18 -1.20 8.39
C GLU A 86 6.43 0.26 8.01
N GLN A 87 6.89 1.08 8.95
CA GLN A 87 7.25 2.48 8.68
C GLN A 87 8.46 2.61 7.75
N ALA A 88 9.48 1.76 7.92
CA ALA A 88 10.65 1.75 7.04
C ALA A 88 10.32 1.33 5.60
N VAL A 89 9.37 0.39 5.43
CA VAL A 89 8.90 -0.03 4.09
C VAL A 89 7.92 0.98 3.48
N ALA A 90 7.00 1.55 4.28
CA ALA A 90 6.04 2.54 3.82
C ALA A 90 6.68 3.90 3.50
N GLY A 91 7.82 4.21 4.14
CA GLY A 91 8.58 5.45 3.96
C GLY A 91 9.47 5.50 2.71
N GLY A 92 9.48 4.47 1.85
CA GLY A 92 10.08 4.52 0.51
C GLY A 92 11.50 5.10 0.45
N GLN A 93 12.51 4.28 0.68
CA GLN A 93 13.90 4.46 0.21
C GLN A 93 14.66 5.77 0.54
N ASP A 94 14.18 6.64 1.44
CA ASP A 94 14.99 7.79 1.92
C ASP A 94 15.50 7.63 3.36
N ALA A 95 15.54 6.40 3.86
CA ALA A 95 16.17 6.09 5.14
C ALA A 95 17.67 5.81 4.93
N SER A 96 18.44 6.86 4.57
CA SER A 96 19.87 6.90 4.91
C SER A 96 19.97 7.04 6.43
N ILE A 97 19.72 5.92 7.12
CA ILE A 97 19.87 5.79 8.56
C ILE A 97 21.38 5.88 8.79
N ASN A 98 21.84 7.03 9.29
CA ASN A 98 23.13 7.13 9.95
C ASN A 98 23.11 6.17 11.15
N VAL A 99 23.53 4.92 10.91
CA VAL A 99 23.81 3.95 11.96
C VAL A 99 25.13 4.38 12.60
N VAL A 100 25.03 5.23 13.62
CA VAL A 100 26.14 5.52 14.52
C VAL A 100 26.44 4.23 15.31
N PRO A 101 27.67 3.68 15.26
CA PRO A 101 28.02 2.50 16.03
C PRO A 101 27.95 2.78 17.54
N PRO A 102 27.69 1.78 18.40
CA PRO A 102 27.47 2.01 19.81
C PRO A 102 28.80 2.40 20.48
N ALA A 103 28.97 3.70 20.73
CA ALA A 103 29.99 4.19 21.65
C ALA A 103 29.59 3.86 23.09
N GLU A 104 30.59 3.43 23.86
CA GLU A 104 30.52 2.99 25.24
C GLU A 104 29.63 3.86 26.13
N ARG A 105 28.79 3.19 26.91
CA ARG A 105 27.93 3.79 27.93
C ARG A 105 28.77 4.55 28.97
N ARG A 106 28.84 5.87 28.84
CA ARG A 106 29.00 6.75 30.01
C ARG A 106 27.62 7.22 30.45
N ALA A 107 27.32 6.97 31.72
CA ALA A 107 26.10 7.40 32.37
C ALA A 107 25.94 8.92 32.28
N THR A 108 24.93 9.38 31.54
CA THR A 108 24.47 10.77 31.55
C THR A 108 23.17 10.90 32.36
N PRO A 109 22.94 12.07 32.99
CA PRO A 109 21.85 12.26 33.94
C PRO A 109 20.50 12.22 33.23
N ARG A 110 19.51 11.63 33.90
CA ARG A 110 18.10 11.49 33.51
C ARG A 110 17.54 12.83 33.02
N ALA A 111 17.54 13.03 31.70
CA ALA A 111 16.82 14.12 31.06
C ALA A 111 15.32 13.95 31.34
N ALA A 112 14.68 15.04 31.76
CA ALA A 112 13.26 15.12 32.01
C ALA A 112 12.47 14.60 30.79
N ALA A 113 11.42 13.82 31.06
CA ALA A 113 10.54 13.27 30.04
C ALA A 113 10.07 14.38 29.09
N PRO A 114 10.12 14.18 27.76
CA PRO A 114 9.57 15.15 26.83
C PRO A 114 8.08 15.28 27.12
N ALA A 115 7.65 16.51 27.40
CA ALA A 115 6.26 16.85 27.57
C ALA A 115 5.46 16.25 26.42
N SER A 116 4.43 15.47 26.76
CA SER A 116 3.51 14.83 25.82
C SER A 116 3.00 15.87 24.82
N ARG A 117 3.49 15.78 23.57
CA ARG A 117 3.02 16.61 22.47
C ARG A 117 1.49 16.46 22.40
N PRO A 118 0.72 17.55 22.44
CA PRO A 118 -0.73 17.46 22.32
C PRO A 118 -1.07 16.71 21.03
N ALA A 119 -1.98 15.75 21.14
CA ALA A 119 -2.43 14.95 20.00
C ALA A 119 -2.87 15.90 18.88
N ALA A 120 -2.31 15.72 17.69
CA ALA A 120 -2.70 16.51 16.54
C ALA A 120 -4.22 16.37 16.34
N PRO A 121 -4.93 17.47 16.02
CA PRO A 121 -6.37 17.42 15.79
C PRO A 121 -6.68 16.35 14.73
N ALA A 122 -7.75 15.59 14.97
CA ALA A 122 -8.20 14.57 14.04
C ALA A 122 -8.39 15.18 12.65
N PRO A 123 -8.03 14.46 11.57
CA PRO A 123 -8.18 14.97 10.22
C PRO A 123 -9.65 15.36 9.99
N LEU A 124 -9.89 16.60 9.57
CA LEU A 124 -11.23 17.14 9.30
C LEU A 124 -11.94 16.46 8.12
N VAL A 125 -11.24 15.59 7.39
CA VAL A 125 -11.76 14.92 6.20
C VAL A 125 -12.07 13.46 6.52
N PRO A 126 -13.30 12.98 6.24
CA PRO A 126 -13.66 11.60 6.47
C PRO A 126 -12.77 10.64 5.65
N PRO A 127 -12.47 9.44 6.18
CA PRO A 127 -11.69 8.45 5.45
C PRO A 127 -12.44 8.01 4.18
N VAL A 128 -11.72 7.92 3.06
CA VAL A 128 -12.26 7.44 1.79
C VAL A 128 -12.17 5.91 1.77
N ALA A 129 -13.32 5.24 1.74
CA ALA A 129 -13.38 3.79 1.66
C ALA A 129 -12.90 3.29 0.28
N VAL A 130 -12.04 2.28 0.29
CA VAL A 130 -11.52 1.59 -0.90
C VAL A 130 -11.95 0.12 -0.82
N VAL A 131 -12.46 -0.42 -1.92
CA VAL A 131 -12.86 -1.83 -2.01
C VAL A 131 -11.62 -2.71 -2.03
N ASP A 132 -11.59 -3.72 -1.16
CA ASP A 132 -10.47 -4.65 -1.09
C ASP A 132 -10.61 -5.80 -2.11
N CYS A 133 -9.83 -5.74 -3.18
CA CYS A 133 -9.74 -6.79 -4.20
C CYS A 133 -8.81 -7.96 -3.81
N ARG A 134 -8.13 -7.92 -2.65
CA ARG A 134 -7.13 -8.93 -2.23
C ARG A 134 -7.70 -10.32 -1.97
N HIS A 135 -9.02 -10.44 -1.82
CA HIS A 135 -9.70 -11.72 -1.72
C HIS A 135 -9.69 -12.52 -3.04
N LEU A 136 -9.32 -11.88 -4.17
CA LEU A 136 -9.14 -12.51 -5.47
C LEU A 136 -7.67 -12.87 -5.69
N THR A 137 -7.41 -13.95 -6.42
CA THR A 137 -6.04 -14.36 -6.77
C THR A 137 -5.33 -13.25 -7.55
N TYR A 138 -4.16 -12.83 -7.07
CA TYR A 138 -3.35 -11.81 -7.72
C TYR A 138 -3.06 -12.17 -9.18
N GLY A 139 -3.17 -11.18 -10.08
CA GLY A 139 -2.94 -11.35 -11.52
C GLY A 139 -4.08 -12.02 -12.30
N SER A 140 -5.07 -12.61 -11.62
CA SER A 140 -6.25 -13.19 -12.29
C SER A 140 -7.06 -12.14 -13.05
N ILE A 141 -7.78 -12.56 -14.10
CA ILE A 141 -8.68 -11.68 -14.87
C ILE A 141 -9.69 -10.98 -13.94
N ARG A 142 -10.26 -11.71 -12.97
CA ARG A 142 -11.18 -11.15 -11.97
C ARG A 142 -10.52 -10.09 -11.09
N TYR A 143 -9.28 -10.32 -10.66
CA TYR A 143 -8.53 -9.33 -9.87
C TYR A 143 -8.30 -8.04 -10.67
N ARG A 144 -7.89 -8.15 -11.94
CA ARG A 144 -7.70 -6.98 -12.82
C ARG A 144 -9.01 -6.20 -13.02
N HIS A 145 -10.12 -6.88 -13.29
CA HIS A 145 -11.43 -6.24 -13.38
C HIS A 145 -11.82 -5.53 -12.09
N CYS A 146 -11.70 -6.20 -10.93
CA CYS A 146 -11.99 -5.58 -9.63
C CYS A 146 -11.16 -4.30 -9.41
N ARG A 147 -9.85 -4.33 -9.72
CA ARG A 147 -8.97 -3.16 -9.62
C ARG A 147 -9.38 -2.06 -10.59
N ALA A 148 -9.75 -2.40 -11.84
CA ALA A 148 -10.19 -1.44 -12.83
C ALA A 148 -11.51 -0.76 -12.44
N ASP A 149 -12.51 -1.55 -12.04
CA ASP A 149 -13.82 -1.06 -11.59
C ASP A 149 -13.69 -0.17 -10.36
N GLU A 150 -12.82 -0.56 -9.41
CA GLU A 150 -12.56 0.25 -8.22
C GLU A 150 -11.88 1.57 -8.55
N LYS A 151 -10.92 1.56 -9.49
CA LYS A 151 -10.29 2.79 -9.98
C LYS A 151 -11.32 3.70 -10.63
N GLU A 152 -12.19 3.16 -11.47
CA GLU A 152 -13.25 3.92 -12.11
C GLU A 152 -14.23 4.52 -11.08
N ARG A 153 -14.63 3.74 -10.08
CA ARG A 153 -15.48 4.19 -8.97
C ARG A 153 -14.83 5.36 -8.21
N LEU A 154 -13.53 5.28 -7.89
CA LEU A 154 -12.80 6.34 -7.19
C LEU A 154 -12.71 7.61 -8.04
N LEU A 155 -12.42 7.48 -9.35
CA LEU A 155 -12.39 8.63 -10.28
C LEU A 155 -13.76 9.28 -10.42
N ARG A 156 -14.84 8.49 -10.46
CA ARG A 156 -16.21 9.00 -10.47
C ARG A 156 -16.51 9.75 -9.17
N SER A 157 -16.17 9.19 -8.01
CA SER A 157 -16.39 9.84 -6.72
C SER A 157 -15.60 11.14 -6.55
N CYS A 158 -14.40 11.24 -7.14
CA CYS A 158 -13.62 12.49 -7.19
C CYS A 158 -14.33 13.57 -8.02
N ARG A 159 -14.82 13.23 -9.22
CA ARG A 159 -15.59 14.15 -10.07
C ARG A 159 -16.86 14.65 -9.38
N ASP A 160 -17.69 13.73 -8.88
CA ASP A 160 -18.94 14.08 -8.20
C ASP A 160 -18.71 15.00 -6.98
N ALA A 161 -17.63 14.77 -6.23
CA ALA A 161 -17.28 15.59 -5.08
C ALA A 161 -16.76 16.98 -5.48
N THR A 162 -16.03 17.07 -6.60
CA THR A 162 -15.56 18.33 -7.16
C THR A 162 -16.72 19.17 -7.67
N ASP A 163 -17.61 18.58 -8.46
CA ASP A 163 -18.82 19.23 -8.98
C ASP A 163 -19.69 19.75 -7.82
N ARG A 164 -19.86 18.94 -6.76
CA ARG A 164 -20.58 19.37 -5.56
C ARG A 164 -19.88 20.53 -4.84
N ALA A 165 -18.56 20.51 -4.75
CA ALA A 165 -17.81 21.60 -4.13
C ALA A 165 -17.90 22.91 -4.95
N GLU A 166 -18.08 22.83 -6.26
CA GLU A 166 -18.26 24.00 -7.13
C GLU A 166 -19.65 24.63 -6.98
N GLN A 167 -20.67 23.82 -6.71
CA GLN A 167 -22.05 24.26 -6.49
C GLN A 167 -22.27 24.93 -5.12
N LEU A 168 -21.38 24.71 -4.15
CA LEU A 168 -21.49 25.27 -2.80
C LEU A 168 -20.75 26.60 -2.66
N HIS A 169 -21.09 27.36 -1.61
CA HIS A 169 -20.51 28.67 -1.32
C HIS A 169 -20.07 28.78 0.15
N GLY A 170 -19.29 29.83 0.49
CA GLY A 170 -18.84 30.10 1.86
C GLY A 170 -18.05 28.96 2.52
N ASP A 171 -18.30 28.72 3.80
CA ASP A 171 -17.60 27.70 4.59
C ASP A 171 -17.91 26.27 4.14
N GLU A 172 -19.14 26.02 3.67
CA GLU A 172 -19.53 24.71 3.12
C GLU A 172 -18.69 24.35 1.90
N ARG A 173 -18.37 25.33 1.05
CA ARG A 173 -17.46 25.15 -0.09
C ARG A 173 -16.07 24.74 0.36
N ILE A 174 -15.54 25.35 1.42
CA ILE A 174 -14.20 25.04 1.94
C ILE A 174 -14.17 23.59 2.40
N HIS A 175 -15.16 23.16 3.17
CA HIS A 175 -15.27 21.78 3.65
C HIS A 175 -15.44 20.79 2.49
N ALA A 176 -16.33 21.09 1.53
CA ALA A 176 -16.56 20.25 0.36
C ALA A 176 -15.30 20.11 -0.51
N LYS A 177 -14.52 21.18 -0.68
CA LYS A 177 -13.23 21.14 -1.38
C LYS A 177 -12.23 20.23 -0.69
N ALA A 178 -12.16 20.25 0.64
CA ALA A 178 -11.27 19.37 1.39
C ALA A 178 -11.65 17.88 1.19
N ILE A 179 -12.96 17.58 1.15
CA ILE A 179 -13.46 16.24 0.83
C ILE A 179 -13.12 15.84 -0.61
N ALA A 180 -13.35 16.73 -1.58
CA ALA A 180 -13.03 16.48 -2.98
C ALA A 180 -11.54 16.18 -3.16
N GLN A 181 -10.67 17.00 -2.58
CA GLN A 181 -9.22 16.81 -2.64
C GLN A 181 -8.80 15.45 -2.06
N ALA A 182 -9.32 15.05 -0.89
CA ALA A 182 -8.99 13.75 -0.32
C ALA A 182 -9.41 12.58 -1.21
N LYS A 183 -10.60 12.66 -1.83
CA LYS A 183 -11.07 11.63 -2.77
C LYS A 183 -10.20 11.54 -4.02
N CYS A 184 -9.83 12.69 -4.59
CA CYS A 184 -9.00 12.73 -5.78
C CYS A 184 -7.58 12.21 -5.51
N VAL A 185 -6.97 12.56 -4.38
CA VAL A 185 -5.66 12.02 -3.97
C VAL A 185 -5.70 10.48 -3.83
N VAL A 186 -6.78 9.93 -3.27
CA VAL A 186 -6.94 8.47 -3.17
C VAL A 186 -7.10 7.83 -4.54
N ALA A 187 -7.88 8.43 -5.44
CA ALA A 187 -8.04 7.96 -6.81
C ALA A 187 -6.72 7.98 -7.60
N GLU A 188 -5.91 9.05 -7.47
CA GLU A 188 -4.60 9.20 -8.12
C GLU A 188 -3.58 8.18 -7.61
N ARG A 189 -3.53 7.96 -6.29
CA ARG A 189 -2.62 6.99 -5.67
C ARG A 189 -3.02 5.54 -5.96
N TYR A 190 -4.25 5.29 -6.40
CA TYR A 190 -4.72 3.95 -6.70
C TYR A 190 -4.18 3.46 -8.06
N GLN A 191 -3.04 2.76 -8.01
CA GLN A 191 -2.38 2.20 -9.19
C GLN A 191 -2.83 0.77 -9.48
N ILE A 192 -3.09 0.44 -10.74
CA ILE A 192 -3.29 -0.95 -11.17
C ILE A 192 -1.89 -1.51 -11.38
N VAL A 193 -1.46 -2.44 -10.52
CA VAL A 193 -0.20 -3.16 -10.68
C VAL A 193 -0.52 -4.42 -11.48
N ASP A 194 0.04 -4.52 -12.69
CA ASP A 194 -0.19 -5.63 -13.63
C ASP A 194 0.64 -6.88 -13.36
#